data_AF-A0AAJ2U5J6-F1
#
_entry.id   AF-A0AAJ2U5J6-F1
#
_cell.length_a   1.000
_cell.length_b   1.000
_cell.length_c   1.000
_cell.angle_alpha   90.00
_cell.angle_beta   90.00
_cell.angle_gamma   90.00
#
_symmetry.space_group_name_H-M   'P 1'
#
loop_
_entity.id
_entity.type
_entity.pdbx_description
1 polymer ?
#
loop_
_entity_poly.entity_id
_entity_poly.type
_entity_poly.pdbx_seq_one_letter_code
_entity_poly.pdbx_strand_id
1 'polypeptide(L)'
;SIKDLSQKITYTREDLVNYNPITEKHVDTGMTLKELCDASLRYSDNTAGNLILKQLGGPSKFKEALREIGDNISNPKRFEPDLNEV
;
A
#
# COMPACT_ATOMS: atom_id res chain seq x y z
N SER A 1 -9.45 -11.32 -5.03
CA SER A 1 -10.88 -11.41 -5.41
C SER A 1 -11.60 -10.14 -4.97
N ILE A 2 -12.78 -9.79 -5.53
CA ILE A 2 -13.55 -8.62 -5.07
C ILE A 2 -13.94 -8.75 -3.58
N LYS A 3 -14.12 -9.97 -3.07
CA LYS A 3 -14.45 -10.20 -1.65
C LYS A 3 -13.32 -9.77 -0.72
N ASP A 4 -12.07 -9.89 -1.19
CA ASP A 4 -10.88 -9.57 -0.39
C ASP A 4 -10.78 -8.05 -0.13
N LEU A 5 -11.47 -7.23 -0.93
CA LEU A 5 -11.54 -5.78 -0.70
C LEU A 5 -12.20 -5.42 0.64
N SER A 6 -13.04 -6.30 1.19
CA SER A 6 -13.68 -6.12 2.50
C SER A 6 -12.80 -6.56 3.67
N GLN A 7 -11.62 -7.14 3.41
CA GLN A 7 -10.69 -7.53 4.45
C GLN A 7 -10.22 -6.30 5.23
N LYS A 8 -10.37 -6.34 6.56
CA LYS A 8 -9.86 -5.30 7.45
C LYS A 8 -8.38 -5.50 7.73
N ILE A 9 -7.60 -4.45 7.50
CA ILE A 9 -6.17 -4.36 7.76
C ILE A 9 -5.97 -3.47 8.98
N THR A 10 -5.37 -4.02 10.03
CA THR A 10 -4.94 -3.28 11.22
C THR A 10 -3.44 -2.98 11.12
N TYR A 11 -3.04 -1.84 11.65
CA TYR A 11 -1.67 -1.33 11.60
C TYR A 11 -1.45 -0.44 12.82
N THR A 12 -0.19 -0.17 13.15
CA THR A 12 0.16 0.60 14.36
C THR A 12 0.65 1.99 14.00
N ARG A 13 0.92 2.82 15.02
CA ARG A 13 1.51 4.15 14.79
C ARG A 13 2.91 4.06 14.17
N GLU A 14 3.63 2.97 14.41
CA GLU A 14 4.94 2.70 13.84
C GLU A 14 4.91 2.36 12.34
N ASP A 15 3.74 1.93 11.82
CA ASP A 15 3.56 1.72 10.37
C ASP A 15 3.33 3.03 9.60
N LEU A 16 3.01 4.12 10.30
CA LEU A 16 2.75 5.41 9.68
C LEU A 16 4.04 6.02 9.12
N VAL A 17 4.04 6.29 7.82
CA VAL A 17 5.11 7.01 7.12
C VAL A 17 4.70 8.45 6.81
N ASN A 18 5.62 9.26 6.25
CA ASN A 18 5.34 10.65 5.87
C ASN A 18 4.08 10.75 4.99
N TYR A 19 3.28 11.80 5.21
CA TYR A 19 2.08 12.10 4.41
C TYR A 19 1.04 10.96 4.39
N ASN A 20 0.21 10.93 5.42
CA ASN A 20 -0.73 9.86 5.75
C ASN A 20 -2.12 10.41 6.19
N PRO A 21 -2.72 11.36 5.44
CA PRO A 21 -3.84 12.19 5.89
C PRO A 21 -5.14 11.42 6.17
N ILE A 22 -5.23 10.16 5.73
CA ILE A 22 -6.38 9.29 5.99
C ILE A 22 -6.01 8.24 7.03
N THR A 23 -4.92 7.51 6.82
CA THR A 23 -4.54 6.37 7.67
C THR A 23 -4.20 6.76 9.11
N GLU A 24 -3.68 7.96 9.35
CA GLU A 24 -3.41 8.44 10.72
C GLU A 24 -4.67 8.47 11.62
N LYS A 25 -5.85 8.59 11.01
CA LYS A 25 -7.15 8.70 11.71
C LYS A 25 -7.74 7.33 12.08
N HIS A 26 -7.17 6.25 11.58
CA HIS A 26 -7.75 4.91 11.64
C HIS A 26 -6.83 3.86 12.27
N VAL A 27 -5.76 4.27 12.96
CA VAL A 27 -4.84 3.37 13.66
C VAL A 27 -5.58 2.43 14.63
N ASP A 28 -6.51 2.96 15.41
CA ASP A 28 -7.25 2.18 16.41
C ASP A 28 -8.35 1.29 15.80
N THR A 29 -8.84 1.63 14.60
CA THR A 29 -9.99 0.95 13.97
C THR A 29 -9.61 0.00 12.84
N GLY A 30 -8.41 0.17 12.29
CA GLY A 30 -8.00 -0.35 10.99
C GLY A 30 -8.81 0.24 9.83
N MET A 31 -8.49 -0.20 8.62
CA MET A 31 -9.20 0.14 7.38
C MET A 31 -9.36 -1.11 6.52
N THR A 32 -10.42 -1.18 5.73
CA THR A 32 -10.57 -2.23 4.71
C THR A 32 -9.58 -2.02 3.56
N LEU A 33 -9.23 -3.08 2.84
CA LEU A 33 -8.38 -2.97 1.65
C LEU A 33 -8.99 -2.01 0.60
N LYS A 34 -10.33 -1.98 0.49
CA LYS A 34 -11.05 -1.00 -0.35
C LYS A 34 -10.77 0.44 0.07
N GLU A 35 -10.83 0.74 1.38
CA GLU A 35 -10.59 2.09 1.91
C GLU A 35 -9.11 2.49 1.79
N LEU A 36 -8.19 1.54 1.93
CA LEU A 36 -6.77 1.79 1.68
C LEU A 36 -6.50 2.14 0.21
N CYS A 37 -7.08 1.39 -0.73
CA CYS A 37 -7.00 1.73 -2.15
C CYS A 37 -7.56 3.13 -2.42
N ASP A 38 -8.65 3.49 -1.74
CA ASP A 38 -9.27 4.80 -1.84
C ASP A 38 -8.36 5.93 -1.37
N ALA A 39 -7.78 5.76 -0.19
CA ALA A 39 -6.84 6.69 0.42
C ALA A 39 -5.58 6.88 -0.45
N SER A 40 -5.02 5.78 -0.94
CA SER A 40 -3.83 5.80 -1.80
C SER A 40 -4.11 6.50 -3.12
N LEU A 41 -5.25 6.24 -3.78
CA LEU A 41 -5.53 6.81 -5.11
C LEU A 41 -5.97 8.28 -5.06
N ARG A 42 -6.86 8.65 -4.13
CA ARG A 42 -7.45 10.01 -4.11
C ARG A 42 -6.61 11.02 -3.35
N TYR A 43 -5.87 10.55 -2.34
CA TYR A 43 -5.11 11.43 -1.45
C TYR A 43 -3.62 11.19 -1.52
N SER A 44 -3.15 10.19 -2.28
CA SER A 44 -1.74 9.79 -2.32
C SER A 44 -1.20 9.43 -0.93
N ASP A 45 -2.04 8.85 -0.06
CA ASP A 45 -1.65 8.46 1.30
C ASP A 45 -0.57 7.37 1.24
N ASN A 46 0.65 7.70 1.69
CA ASN A 46 1.82 6.84 1.54
C ASN A 46 1.72 5.58 2.41
N THR A 47 1.15 5.71 3.61
CA THR A 47 0.97 4.55 4.49
C THR A 47 -0.04 3.58 3.89
N ALA A 48 -1.12 4.10 3.29
CA ALA A 48 -2.06 3.25 2.56
C ALA A 48 -1.38 2.50 1.41
N GLY A 49 -0.53 3.18 0.62
CA GLY A 49 0.28 2.55 -0.42
C GLY A 49 1.17 1.42 0.11
N ASN A 50 1.88 1.66 1.21
CA ASN A 50 2.72 0.66 1.86
C ASN A 50 1.93 -0.55 2.37
N LEU A 51 0.76 -0.32 2.98
CA LEU A 51 -0.10 -1.40 3.49
C LEU A 51 -0.63 -2.27 2.35
N ILE A 52 -1.07 -1.66 1.23
CA ILE A 52 -1.48 -2.41 0.02
C ILE A 52 -0.31 -3.23 -0.52
N LEU A 53 0.88 -2.62 -0.63
CA LEU A 53 2.06 -3.32 -1.15
C LEU A 53 2.47 -4.49 -0.24
N LYS A 54 2.35 -4.35 1.08
CA LYS A 54 2.54 -5.45 2.04
C LYS A 54 1.54 -6.59 1.78
N GLN A 55 0.26 -6.30 1.53
CA GLN A 55 -0.73 -7.32 1.19
C GLN A 55 -0.42 -8.08 -0.12
N LEU A 56 0.26 -7.42 -1.07
CA LEU A 56 0.75 -8.06 -2.30
C LEU A 56 2.02 -8.90 -2.10
N GLY A 57 2.60 -8.93 -0.90
CA GLY A 57 3.87 -9.61 -0.62
C GLY A 57 5.12 -8.75 -0.86
N GLY A 58 4.96 -7.42 -0.88
CA GLY A 58 6.05 -6.44 -1.00
C GLY A 58 6.52 -6.18 -2.43
N PRO A 59 7.54 -5.30 -2.60
CA PRO A 59 8.05 -4.88 -3.92
C PRO A 59 8.44 -6.05 -4.84
N SER A 60 9.02 -7.11 -4.28
CA SER A 60 9.44 -8.29 -5.06
C SER A 60 8.25 -9.03 -5.68
N LYS A 61 7.20 -9.28 -4.90
CA LYS A 61 5.98 -9.93 -5.40
C LYS A 61 5.19 -9.04 -6.35
N PHE A 62 5.17 -7.73 -6.09
CA PHE A 62 4.59 -6.80 -7.04
C PHE A 62 5.36 -6.79 -8.37
N LYS A 63 6.70 -6.84 -8.34
CA LYS A 63 7.53 -6.98 -9.54
C LYS A 63 7.24 -8.28 -10.29
N GLU A 64 7.13 -9.41 -9.59
CA GLU A 64 6.74 -10.70 -10.20
C GLU A 64 5.40 -10.57 -10.93
N ALA A 65 4.38 -9.99 -10.29
CA ALA A 65 3.07 -9.76 -10.90
C ALA A 65 3.13 -8.86 -12.14
N LEU A 66 3.99 -7.82 -12.15
CA LEU A 66 4.23 -6.98 -13.33
C LEU A 66 4.83 -7.79 -14.49
N ARG A 67 5.77 -8.70 -14.19
CA ARG A 67 6.37 -9.59 -15.21
C ARG A 67 5.36 -10.58 -15.77
N GLU A 68 4.46 -11.10 -14.95
CA GLU A 68 3.38 -12.01 -15.38
C GLU A 68 2.41 -11.36 -16.38
N ILE A 69 2.17 -10.05 -16.26
CA ILE A 69 1.33 -9.30 -17.21
C ILE A 69 2.13 -8.74 -18.41
N GLY A 70 3.40 -9.11 -18.56
CA GLY A 70 4.25 -8.73 -19.69
C GLY A 70 5.02 -7.41 -19.52
N ASP A 71 4.90 -6.71 -18.39
CA ASP A 71 5.72 -5.53 -18.11
C ASP A 71 7.11 -5.99 -17.67
N ASN A 72 8.11 -5.75 -18.52
CA ASN A 72 9.52 -6.06 -18.25
C ASN A 72 10.36 -4.83 -17.88
N ILE A 73 9.77 -3.63 -17.85
CA ILE A 73 10.46 -2.35 -17.66
C ILE A 73 10.33 -1.86 -16.22
N SER A 74 9.11 -1.85 -15.68
CA SER A 74 8.85 -1.37 -14.32
C SER A 74 9.63 -2.19 -13.29
N ASN A 75 10.27 -1.52 -12.32
CA ASN A 75 11.21 -2.15 -11.38
C ASN A 75 11.03 -1.64 -9.94
N PRO A 76 9.88 -1.91 -9.30
CA PRO A 76 9.66 -1.55 -7.90
C PRO A 76 10.65 -2.29 -6.99
N LYS A 77 11.24 -1.57 -6.02
CA LYS A 77 12.27 -2.09 -5.11
C LYS A 77 12.10 -1.70 -3.65
N ARG A 78 11.40 -0.59 -3.37
CA ARG A 78 11.34 0.06 -2.05
C ARG A 78 9.89 0.32 -1.66
N PHE A 79 9.66 0.47 -0.36
CA PHE A 79 8.44 1.05 0.21
C PHE A 79 8.59 2.58 0.28
N GLU A 80 7.50 3.30 0.53
CA GLU A 80 7.55 4.72 0.89
C GLU A 80 8.13 4.93 2.31
N PRO A 81 8.80 6.06 2.61
CA PRO A 81 9.20 7.14 1.70
C PRO A 81 10.40 6.81 0.83
N ASP A 82 11.14 5.74 1.16
CA ASP A 82 12.43 5.45 0.54
C ASP A 82 12.33 5.37 -0.99
N LEU A 83 11.17 5.00 -1.53
CA LEU A 83 10.87 5.04 -2.96
C LEU A 83 11.13 6.42 -3.59
N ASN A 84 10.78 7.50 -2.90
CA ASN A 84 10.94 8.89 -3.35
C ASN A 84 12.36 9.45 -3.18
N GLU A 85 13.23 8.76 -2.45
CA GLU A 85 14.64 9.17 -2.28
C GLU A 85 15.46 8.79 -3.52
N VAL A 86 16.15 9.76 -4.13
CA VAL A 86 16.93 9.60 -5.38
C VAL A 86 18.38 9.25 -5.10
#